data_AF-A0A383RSP4-F1
#
_entry.id   AF-A0A383RSP4-F1
#
_cell.length_a   1.000
_cell.length_b   1.000
_cell.length_c   1.000
_cell.angle_alpha   90.00
_cell.angle_beta   90.00
_cell.angle_gamma   90.00
#
_symmetry.space_group_name_H-M   'P 1'
#
loop_
_entity.id
_entity.type
_entity.pdbx_description
1 polymer ?
#
loop_
_entity_poly.entity_id
_entity_poly.type
_entity_poly.pdbx_seq_one_letter_code
_entity_poly.pdbx_strand_id
1 'polypeptide(L)' 'MYEKVENALLRSAYQFCHYNQVHTAQLLGLSRNVTRTRLIAIGELVVNKRRGPEQPLDNRVLRLSI' A
#
# COMPACT_ATOMS: atom_id res chain seq x y z
N MET A 1 -5.61 -19.94 -13.33
CA MET A 1 -4.69 -19.63 -14.45
C MET A 1 -4.74 -18.16 -14.83
N TYR A 2 -5.93 -17.58 -15.04
CA TYR A 2 -6.11 -16.16 -15.39
C TYR A 2 -5.41 -15.16 -14.45
N GLU A 3 -5.50 -15.37 -13.13
CA GLU A 3 -4.87 -14.51 -12.13
C GLU A 3 -3.35 -14.37 -12.27
N LYS A 4 -2.65 -15.45 -12.65
CA LYS A 4 -1.19 -15.41 -12.86
C LYS A 4 -0.83 -14.51 -14.05
N VAL A 5 -1.64 -14.55 -15.10
CA VAL A 5 -1.47 -13.71 -16.29
C VAL A 5 -1.75 -12.25 -15.95
N GLU A 6 -2.84 -11.96 -15.25
CA GLU A 6 -3.14 -10.58 -14.81
C GLU A 6 -2.04 -10.02 -13.91
N ASN A 7 -1.51 -10.81 -12.97
CA ASN A 7 -0.45 -10.39 -12.07
C ASN A 7 0.86 -10.14 -12.83
N ALA A 8 1.22 -10.99 -13.79
CA ALA A 8 2.40 -10.79 -14.63
C ALA A 8 2.25 -9.54 -15.51
N LEU A 9 1.09 -9.35 -16.14
CA LEU A 9 0.80 -8.17 -16.95
C LEU A 9 0.89 -6.88 -16.11
N LEU A 10 0.29 -6.89 -14.91
CA LEU A 10 0.31 -5.74 -14.02
C LEU A 10 1.74 -5.39 -13.57
N ARG A 11 2.57 -6.39 -13.22
CA ARG A 11 3.98 -6.16 -12.87
C ARG A 11 4.76 -5.56 -14.03
N SER A 12 4.65 -6.14 -15.22
CA SER A 12 5.34 -5.65 -16.41
C SER A 12 4.92 -4.23 -16.78
N ALA A 13 3.62 -3.92 -16.75
CA ALA A 13 3.12 -2.57 -17.00
C ALA A 13 3.61 -1.57 -15.95
N TYR A 14 3.62 -1.96 -14.67
CA TYR A 14 4.09 -1.10 -13.59
C TYR A 14 5.59 -0.77 -13.71
N GLN A 15 6.40 -1.78 -14.06
CA GLN A 15 7.83 -1.60 -14.32
C GLN A 15 8.07 -0.76 -15.58
N PHE A 16 7.34 -1.01 -16.66
CA PHE A 16 7.41 -0.22 -17.90
C PHE A 16 7.09 1.25 -17.66
N CYS A 17 6.11 1.54 -16.79
CA CYS A 17 5.76 2.89 -16.38
C CYS A 17 6.65 3.44 -15.23
N HIS A 18 7.83 2.88 -15.00
CA HIS A 18 8.78 3.32 -13.97
C HIS A 18 8.17 3.44 -12.57
N TYR A 19 7.36 2.48 -12.17
CA TYR A 19 6.67 2.44 -10.88
C TYR A 19 5.69 3.61 -10.65
N ASN A 20 5.25 4.27 -11.73
CA ASN A 20 4.23 5.31 -11.68
C ASN A 20 2.81 4.72 -11.79
N GLN A 21 2.07 4.76 -10.68
CA GLN A 21 0.71 4.21 -10.61
C GLN A 21 -0.28 4.88 -11.58
N VAL A 22 -0.14 6.18 -11.83
CA VAL A 22 -1.06 6.93 -12.70
C VAL A 22 -0.85 6.52 -14.15
N HIS A 23 0.41 6.52 -14.62
CA HIS A 23 0.72 6.08 -15.98
C HIS A 23 0.38 4.60 -16.21
N THR A 24 0.60 3.75 -15.21
CA THR A 24 0.23 2.32 -15.29
C THR A 24 -1.28 2.14 -15.44
N ALA A 25 -2.07 2.91 -14.69
CA ALA A 25 -3.52 2.88 -14.76
C ALA A 25 -4.03 3.36 -16.13
N GLN A 26 -3.44 4.45 -16.65
CA GLN A 26 -3.76 4.97 -17.98
C GLN A 26 -3.42 3.95 -19.09
N LEU A 27 -2.26 3.28 -18.99
CA LEU A 27 -1.83 2.27 -19.96
C LEU A 27 -2.77 1.05 -19.98
N LEU A 28 -3.25 0.63 -18.81
CA LEU A 28 -4.12 -0.55 -18.67
C LEU A 28 -5.62 -0.24 -18.83
N GLY A 29 -6.00 1.02 -19.02
CA GLY A 29 -7.41 1.43 -19.07
C GLY A 29 -8.15 1.25 -17.74
N LEU A 30 -7.44 1.36 -16.62
CA LEU A 30 -7.98 1.19 -15.26
C LEU A 30 -8.00 2.51 -14.52
N SER A 31 -8.79 2.59 -13.44
CA SER A 31 -8.63 3.69 -12.49
C SER A 31 -7.40 3.48 -11.63
N ARG A 32 -6.75 4.58 -11.23
CA ARG A 32 -5.57 4.52 -10.36
C ARG A 32 -5.84 3.81 -9.02
N ASN A 33 -7.07 3.88 -8.49
CA ASN A 33 -7.43 3.18 -7.26
C ASN A 33 -7.49 1.66 -7.47
N VAL A 34 -8.06 1.19 -8.59
CA VAL A 34 -8.05 -0.24 -8.93
C VAL A 34 -6.61 -0.73 -9.11
N THR A 35 -5.79 0.00 -9.86
CA THR A 35 -4.37 -0.33 -10.06
C THR A 35 -3.62 -0.38 -8.71
N ARG A 36 -3.80 0.62 -7.85
CA ARG A 36 -3.19 0.67 -6.52
C ARG A 36 -3.58 -0.53 -5.67
N THR A 37 -4.86 -0.87 -5.58
CA THR A 37 -5.34 -2.01 -4.79
C THR A 37 -4.74 -3.32 -5.30
N ARG A 38 -4.69 -3.52 -6.62
CA ARG A 38 -4.07 -4.71 -7.22
C ARG A 38 -2.57 -4.77 -6.94
N LEU A 39 -1.84 -3.65 -7.06
CA LEU A 39 -0.40 -3.58 -6.73
C LEU A 39 -0.12 -3.95 -5.26
N ILE A 40 -0.98 -3.51 -4.33
CA ILE A 40 -0.89 -3.90 -2.92
C ILE A 40 -1.13 -5.39 -2.75
N ALA A 41 -2.17 -5.93 -3.40
CA ALA A 41 -2.54 -7.34 -3.31
C ALA A 41 -1.41 -8.27 -3.78
N ILE A 42 -0.66 -7.87 -4.81
CA ILE A 42 0.47 -8.65 -5.35
C ILE A 42 1.81 -8.34 -4.68
N GLY A 43 1.85 -7.44 -3.70
CA GLY A 43 3.04 -7.08 -2.93
C GLY A 43 4.00 -6.08 -3.59
N GLU A 44 3.66 -5.51 -4.74
CA GLU A 44 4.49 -4.50 -5.44
C GLU A 44 4.41 -3.11 -4.79
N LEU A 45 3.42 -2.88 -3.93
CA LEU A 45 3.23 -1.61 -3.23
C LEU A 45 2.93 -1.82 -1.74
N VAL A 46 3.79 -1.28 -0.89
CA VAL A 46 3.56 -1.29 0.56
C VAL A 46 2.75 -0.06 0.98
N VAL A 47 1.73 -0.27 1.80
CA VAL A 47 0.98 0.83 2.42
C VAL A 47 1.60 1.18 3.76
N ASN A 48 2.07 2.42 3.90
CA ASN A 48 2.37 2.96 5.22
C ASN A 48 1.06 3.13 6.00
N LYS A 49 0.86 2.25 7.00
CA LYS A 49 -0.18 2.47 8.01
C LYS A 49 0.23 3.73 8.78
N ARG A 50 -0.65 4.74 8.82
CA ARG A 50 -0.41 5.89 9.69
C ARG A 50 -0.24 5.36 11.11
N ARG A 51 0.85 5.74 11.79
CA ARG A 51 0.98 5.47 13.23
C ARG A 51 -0.23 6.13 13.89
N GLY A 52 -1.02 5.34 14.63
CA GLY A 52 -2.05 5.90 15.49
C GLY A 52 -1.42 6.86 16.49
N PRO A 53 -2.20 7.76 17.13
CA PRO A 53 -1.66 8.60 18.18
C PRO A 53 -1.02 7.70 19.22
N GLU A 54 0.28 7.87 19.46
CA GLU A 54 0.96 7.20 20.57
C GLU A 54 0.20 7.57 21.84
N GLN A 55 -0.45 6.58 22.45
CA GLN A 55 -1.05 6.79 23.76
C GLN A 55 0.10 7.11 24.71
N PRO A 56 0.15 8.32 25.31
CA PRO A 56 1.18 8.59 26.29
C PRO A 56 0.95 7.62 27.43
N LEU A 57 1.99 6.83 27.70
CA LEU A 57 2.05 5.87 28.81
C LEU A 57 1.55 6.59 30.07
N ASP A 58 0.44 6.09 30.62
CA ASP A 58 -0.15 6.56 31.86
C ASP A 58 0.82 6.33 33.01
N ASN A 59 1.73 7.29 33.21
CA ASN A 59 2.75 7.26 34.23
C ASN A 59 2.30 7.98 35.52
N ARG A 60 0.98 8.08 35.77
CA ARG A 60 0.43 8.88 36.88
C ARG A 60 -0.02 8.09 38.11
N VAL A 61 0.24 6.78 38.19
CA VAL A 61 -0.18 5.97 39.36
C VAL A 61 0.99 5.50 40.24
N LEU A 62 2.24 5.85 39.93
CA LEU A 62 3.38 5.48 40.78
C LEU A 62 3.94 6.70 41.52
N ARG A 63 3.81 6.66 42.85
CA ARG A 63 4.40 7.54 43.88
C ARG A 63 3.71 8.88 44.15
N LEU A 64 2.70 8.84 45.02
CA LEU A 64 2.64 9.74 46.18
C LEU A 64 2.32 8.88 47.41
N SER A 65 3.38 8.32 47.97
CA SER A 65 3.40 7.70 49.30
C SER A 65 4.55 8.33 50.06
N ILE A 66 4.34 9.54 50.56
CA ILE A 66 5.07 10.16 51.68
C ILE A 66 4.04 10.98 52.45
#